data_AF-A0A7C2PRU4-F1
#
_entry.id   AF-A0A7C2PRU4-F1
#
_cell.length_a   1.000
_cell.length_b   1.000
_cell.length_c   1.000
_cell.angle_alpha   90.00
_cell.angle_beta   90.00
_cell.angle_gamma   90.00
#
_symmetry.space_group_name_H-M   'P 1'
#
loop_
_entity.id
_entity.type
_entity.pdbx_description
1 polymer ?
#
loop_
_entity_poly.entity_id
_entity_poly.type
_entity_poly.pdbx_seq_one_letter_code
_entity_poly.pdbx_strand_id
1 'polypeptide(L)'
;MKKSRFSHLLQETQTDRDHLPTKSAKKAVLILLTLFFILYVNYKPYTMTPHQINGILEFLFILYQFVINQTLGIVHEGGHGVCYILPCPKFIMVAMGTVFQWLFPLGIAYYYKKRGNQTAFLIGLFILGISMDYTAWYM
;
A
#
# COMPACT_ATOMS: atom_id res chain seq x y z
N MET A 1 -24.47 -14.03 -14.32
CA MET A 1 -23.17 -13.94 -13.61
C MET A 1 -22.98 -15.16 -12.72
N LYS A 2 -21.84 -15.86 -12.84
CA LYS A 2 -21.52 -17.04 -12.02
C LYS A 2 -21.23 -16.61 -10.58
N LYS A 3 -21.94 -17.15 -9.60
CA LYS A 3 -21.69 -16.91 -8.16
C LYS A 3 -20.24 -17.30 -7.82
N SER A 4 -19.50 -16.38 -7.21
CA SER A 4 -18.15 -16.63 -6.69
C SER A 4 -18.22 -17.57 -5.48
N ARG A 5 -17.34 -18.59 -5.42
CA ARG A 5 -17.25 -19.58 -4.31
C ARG A 5 -16.95 -18.97 -2.93
N PHE A 6 -16.61 -17.68 -2.86
CA PHE A 6 -16.24 -16.98 -1.63
C PHE A 6 -17.26 -15.93 -1.19
N SER A 7 -18.51 -15.99 -1.67
CA SER A 7 -19.56 -15.03 -1.28
C SER A 7 -19.88 -15.01 0.22
N HIS A 8 -19.49 -16.04 0.97
CA HIS A 8 -19.68 -16.13 2.41
C HIS A 8 -18.58 -15.41 3.22
N LEU A 9 -17.38 -15.21 2.64
CA LEU A 9 -16.29 -14.45 3.28
C LEU A 9 -16.40 -12.94 3.05
N LEU A 10 -17.11 -12.56 1.99
CA LEU A 10 -17.39 -11.18 1.59
C LEU A 10 -18.90 -11.01 1.59
N GLN A 11 -19.49 -11.00 2.78
CA GLN A 11 -20.91 -10.70 2.93
C GLN A 11 -21.10 -9.24 2.53
N GLU A 12 -21.61 -9.00 1.32
CA GLU A 12 -22.13 -7.69 0.93
C GLU A 12 -23.42 -7.47 1.74
N THR A 13 -23.25 -7.07 3.01
CA THR A 13 -24.35 -6.51 3.79
C THR A 13 -24.86 -5.30 3.03
N GLN A 14 -26.14 -5.35 2.65
CA GLN A 14 -26.89 -4.18 2.19
C GLN A 14 -27.08 -3.23 3.38
N THR A 15 -26.01 -2.59 3.83
CA THR A 15 -26.09 -1.52 4.83
C THR A 15 -26.30 -0.19 4.12
N ASP A 16 -27.51 0.34 4.30
CA ASP A 16 -27.94 1.74 4.22
C ASP A 16 -27.38 2.62 3.09
N ARG A 17 -28.22 2.82 2.06
CA ARG A 17 -28.04 3.88 1.06
C ARG A 17 -28.20 5.30 1.63
N ASP A 18 -28.66 5.44 2.88
CA ASP A 18 -28.96 6.73 3.51
C ASP A 18 -27.74 7.45 4.11
N HIS A 19 -26.58 6.80 4.16
CA HIS A 19 -25.32 7.40 4.64
C HIS A 19 -24.29 7.67 3.54
N LEU A 20 -24.71 7.68 2.26
CA LEU A 20 -23.79 7.96 1.17
C LEU A 20 -23.24 9.39 1.26
N PRO A 21 -21.90 9.59 1.26
CA PRO A 21 -21.32 10.91 1.39
C PRO A 21 -21.76 11.83 0.24
N THR A 22 -22.00 13.10 0.57
CA THR A 22 -22.43 14.12 -0.39
C THR A 22 -21.41 14.26 -1.54
N LYS A 23 -21.86 14.74 -2.71
CA LYS A 23 -20.95 14.97 -3.86
C LYS A 23 -19.77 15.88 -3.47
N SER A 24 -20.02 16.90 -2.64
CA SER A 24 -19.00 17.81 -2.13
C SER A 24 -17.98 17.09 -1.25
N ALA A 25 -18.42 16.21 -0.34
CA ALA A 25 -17.52 15.43 0.51
C ALA A 25 -16.62 14.51 -0.32
N LYS A 26 -17.17 13.81 -1.32
CA LYS A 26 -16.38 12.96 -2.23
C LYS A 26 -15.32 13.77 -2.99
N LYS A 27 -15.68 14.96 -3.48
CA LYS A 27 -14.75 15.87 -4.16
C LYS A 27 -13.65 16.37 -3.22
N ALA A 28 -14.01 16.76 -1.99
CA ALA A 28 -13.06 17.21 -0.99
C ALA A 28 -12.05 16.11 -0.62
N VAL A 29 -12.53 14.88 -0.39
CA VAL A 29 -11.66 13.72 -0.13
C VAL A 29 -10.72 13.44 -1.29
N LEU A 30 -11.20 13.53 -2.54
CA LEU A 30 -10.34 13.33 -3.71
C LEU A 30 -9.24 14.38 -3.80
N ILE A 31 -9.58 15.66 -3.58
CA ILE A 31 -8.60 16.77 -3.58
C ILE A 31 -7.57 16.55 -2.47
N LEU A 32 -8.03 16.24 -1.26
CA LEU A 32 -7.16 15.99 -0.11
C LEU A 32 -6.22 14.80 -0.36
N LEU A 33 -6.74 13.70 -0.91
CA LEU A 33 -5.95 12.53 -1.27
C LEU A 33 -4.89 12.84 -2.33
N THR A 34 -5.28 13.59 -3.36
CA THR A 34 -4.37 13.99 -4.45
C THR A 34 -3.26 14.88 -3.92
N LEU A 35 -3.61 15.88 -3.11
CA LEU A 35 -2.66 16.79 -2.48
C LEU A 35 -1.72 16.03 -1.53
N PHE A 36 -2.25 15.08 -0.75
CA PHE A 36 -1.46 14.22 0.11
C PHE A 36 -0.41 13.43 -0.69
N PHE A 37 -0.78 12.82 -1.82
CA PHE A 37 0.18 12.08 -2.66
C PHE A 37 1.23 12.98 -3.30
N ILE A 38 0.87 14.18 -3.75
CA ILE A 38 1.84 15.15 -4.28
C ILE A 38 2.82 15.59 -3.19
N LEU A 39 2.31 15.93 -2.01
CA LEU A 39 3.15 16.32 -0.88
C LEU A 39 4.05 15.18 -0.43
N TYR A 40 3.53 13.94 -0.38
CA TYR A 40 4.34 12.77 -0.06
C TYR A 40 5.56 12.64 -0.99
N VAL A 41 5.41 12.87 -2.30
CA VAL A 41 6.54 12.82 -3.25
C VAL A 41 7.63 13.87 -2.92
N ASN A 42 7.27 14.99 -2.31
CA ASN A 42 8.20 16.07 -1.93
C ASN A 42 8.83 15.87 -0.54
N TYR A 43 8.08 15.28 0.40
CA TYR A 43 8.48 15.11 1.81
C TYR A 43 8.92 13.68 2.16
N LYS A 44 8.95 12.77 1.18
CA LYS A 44 9.40 11.39 1.37
C LYS A 44 10.85 11.36 1.90
N PRO A 45 11.11 10.77 3.09
CA PRO A 45 12.44 10.81 3.69
C PRO A 45 13.34 9.73 3.07
N TYR A 46 14.12 10.07 2.04
CA TYR A 46 15.20 9.20 1.54
C TYR A 46 16.55 9.75 1.98
N THR A 47 17.28 8.97 2.78
CA THR A 47 18.58 9.35 3.38
C THR A 47 18.60 10.79 3.90
N MET A 48 17.95 11.05 5.03
CA MET A 48 18.42 12.16 5.85
C MET A 48 19.41 11.58 6.87
N THR A 49 20.66 12.07 6.80
CA THR A 49 21.51 12.32 7.98
C THR A 49 20.61 12.66 9.17
N PRO A 50 20.87 12.19 10.40
CA PRO A 50 19.96 12.38 11.54
C PRO A 50 19.62 13.87 11.70
N HIS A 51 18.51 14.29 11.07
CA HIS A 51 18.19 15.68 10.84
C HIS A 51 16.95 16.03 11.62
N GLN A 52 17.05 17.20 12.21
CA GLN A 52 16.04 17.85 13.03
C GLN A 52 14.75 17.98 12.21
N ILE A 53 13.67 17.44 12.76
CA ILE A 53 12.32 17.58 12.20
C ILE A 53 11.97 19.07 12.22
N ASN A 54 11.84 19.70 11.04
CA ASN A 54 11.70 21.15 10.94
C ASN A 54 10.23 21.62 10.99
N GLY A 55 9.27 20.69 10.96
CA GLY A 55 7.84 21.03 11.08
C GLY A 55 6.89 19.83 11.14
N ILE A 56 5.62 20.13 11.47
CA ILE A 56 4.55 19.12 11.65
C ILE A 56 4.24 18.36 10.35
N LEU A 57 4.29 19.03 9.19
CA LEU A 57 4.05 18.39 7.90
C LEU A 57 5.10 17.32 7.57
N GLU A 58 6.37 17.64 7.79
CA GLU A 58 7.48 16.71 7.59
C GLU A 58 7.35 15.51 8.54
N PHE A 59 7.04 15.77 9.82
CA PHE A 59 6.78 14.71 10.81
C PHE A 59 5.67 13.76 10.37
N LEU A 60 4.58 14.29 9.81
CA LEU A 60 3.46 13.48 9.34
C LEU A 60 3.87 12.53 8.20
N PHE A 61 4.66 13.00 7.23
CA PHE A 61 5.14 12.15 6.14
C PHE A 61 6.21 11.15 6.58
N ILE A 62 7.03 11.49 7.58
CA ILE A 62 7.94 10.54 8.23
C ILE A 62 7.15 9.41 8.91
N LEU A 63 6.12 9.74 9.69
CA LEU A 63 5.26 8.73 10.32
C LEU A 63 4.55 7.87 9.28
N TYR A 64 4.03 8.48 8.23
CA TYR A 64 3.39 7.74 7.14
C TYR A 64 4.38 6.77 6.46
N GLN A 65 5.59 7.25 6.15
CA GLN A 65 6.64 6.40 5.59
C GLN A 65 7.02 5.27 6.53
N PHE A 66 7.16 5.55 7.82
CA PHE A 66 7.43 4.55 8.83
C PHE A 66 6.35 3.45 8.82
N VAL A 67 5.07 3.82 8.87
CA VAL A 67 3.96 2.85 8.85
C VAL A 67 3.96 2.02 7.57
N ILE A 68 4.16 2.64 6.40
CA ILE A 68 4.25 1.91 5.13
C ILE A 68 5.41 0.91 5.16
N ASN A 69 6.61 1.35 5.55
CA ASN A 69 7.79 0.50 5.56
C ASN A 69 7.67 -0.64 6.57
N GLN A 70 7.09 -0.41 7.75
CA GLN A 70 6.82 -1.48 8.71
C GLN A 70 5.82 -2.49 8.17
N THR A 71 4.73 -2.03 7.54
CA THR A 71 3.71 -2.89 6.94
C THR A 71 4.31 -3.75 5.83
N LEU A 72 5.08 -3.14 4.94
CA LEU A 72 5.77 -3.82 3.85
C LEU A 72 6.88 -4.74 4.36
N GLY A 73 7.57 -4.37 5.45
CA GLY A 73 8.57 -5.21 6.12
C GLY A 73 7.98 -6.49 6.70
N ILE A 74 6.79 -6.45 7.30
CA ILE A 74 6.10 -7.67 7.75
C ILE A 74 5.83 -8.61 6.57
N VAL A 75 5.38 -8.07 5.44
CA VAL A 75 5.14 -8.85 4.21
C VAL A 75 6.47 -9.40 3.64
N HIS A 76 7.55 -8.63 3.72
CA HIS A 76 8.89 -9.02 3.30
C HIS A 76 9.40 -10.24 4.08
N GLU A 77 9.35 -10.18 5.41
CA GLU A 77 9.72 -11.31 6.27
C GLU A 77 8.81 -12.52 6.04
N GLY A 78 7.52 -12.29 5.79
CA GLY A 78 6.58 -13.33 5.37
C GLY A 78 7.00 -14.01 4.06
N GLY A 79 7.55 -13.26 3.11
CA GLY A 79 8.13 -13.77 1.87
C GLY A 79 9.34 -14.67 2.11
N HIS A 80 10.28 -14.26 2.97
CA HIS A 80 11.36 -15.14 3.42
C HIS A 80 10.82 -16.42 4.08
N GLY A 81 9.74 -16.28 4.88
CA GLY A 81 9.06 -17.36 5.59
C GLY A 81 8.57 -18.50 4.72
N VAL A 82 8.24 -18.24 3.44
CA VAL A 82 7.87 -19.30 2.48
C VAL A 82 8.99 -20.33 2.36
N CYS A 83 10.25 -19.88 2.33
CA CYS A 83 11.41 -20.75 2.22
C CYS A 83 11.78 -21.46 3.53
N TYR A 84 11.18 -21.08 4.66
CA TYR A 84 11.28 -21.85 5.91
C TYR A 84 10.35 -23.06 5.93
N ILE A 85 9.23 -22.99 5.21
CA ILE A 85 8.27 -24.11 5.06
C ILE A 85 8.68 -25.00 3.87
N LEU A 86 9.11 -24.38 2.77
CA LEU A 86 9.56 -25.04 1.55
C LEU A 86 11.03 -24.68 1.29
N PRO A 87 11.99 -25.47 1.80
CA PRO A 87 13.41 -25.15 1.73
C PRO A 87 13.84 -24.76 0.32
N CYS A 88 14.46 -23.59 0.20
CA CYS A 88 14.87 -23.03 -1.08
C CYS A 88 16.32 -22.50 -1.00
N PRO A 89 17.04 -22.40 -2.13
CA PRO A 89 18.35 -21.75 -2.19
C PRO A 89 18.33 -20.34 -1.57
N LYS A 90 19.43 -19.95 -0.90
CA LYS A 90 19.54 -18.65 -0.20
C LYS A 90 19.18 -17.44 -1.08
N PHE A 91 19.59 -17.45 -2.35
CA PHE A 91 19.24 -16.41 -3.30
C PHE A 91 17.72 -16.28 -3.49
N ILE A 92 17.02 -17.41 -3.61
CA ILE A 92 15.55 -17.43 -3.76
C ILE A 92 14.89 -16.93 -2.47
N MET A 93 15.38 -17.34 -1.30
CA MET A 93 14.85 -16.88 -0.01
C MET A 93 14.89 -15.35 0.09
N VAL A 94 16.06 -14.74 -0.20
CA VAL A 94 16.22 -13.28 -0.18
C VAL A 94 15.31 -12.61 -1.21
N ALA A 95 15.27 -13.13 -2.45
CA ALA A 95 14.41 -12.59 -3.49
C ALA A 95 12.91 -12.65 -3.14
N MET A 96 12.46 -13.70 -2.43
CA MET A 96 11.06 -13.85 -2.04
C MET A 96 10.58 -12.74 -1.11
N GLY A 97 11.45 -12.17 -0.26
CA GLY A 97 11.08 -11.04 0.57
C GLY A 97 10.67 -9.83 -0.27
N THR A 98 11.53 -9.41 -1.19
CA THR A 98 11.26 -8.29 -2.11
C THR A 98 10.08 -8.59 -3.03
N VAL A 99 9.97 -9.82 -3.56
CA VAL A 99 8.85 -10.21 -4.43
C VAL A 99 7.52 -10.09 -3.69
N PHE A 100 7.42 -10.61 -2.47
CA PHE A 100 6.18 -10.52 -1.68
C PHE A 100 5.85 -9.08 -1.32
N GLN A 101 6.86 -8.29 -0.95
CA GLN A 101 6.74 -6.87 -0.67
C GLN A 101 6.10 -6.11 -1.84
N TRP A 102 6.45 -6.43 -3.09
CA TRP A 102 5.86 -5.81 -4.29
C TRP A 102 4.52 -6.43 -4.69
N LEU A 103 4.40 -7.76 -4.61
CA LEU A 103 3.18 -8.46 -5.00
C LEU A 103 2.00 -8.13 -4.11
N PHE A 104 2.22 -7.76 -2.85
CA PHE A 104 1.15 -7.38 -1.93
C PHE A 104 0.37 -6.13 -2.38
N PRO A 105 0.98 -4.94 -2.54
CA PRO A 105 0.27 -3.77 -3.06
C PRO A 105 -0.22 -3.97 -4.50
N LEU A 106 0.52 -4.72 -5.34
CA LEU A 106 0.07 -5.08 -6.68
C LEU A 106 -1.21 -5.96 -6.64
N GLY A 107 -1.28 -6.90 -5.70
CA GLY A 107 -2.44 -7.76 -5.49
C GLY A 107 -3.67 -6.99 -5.06
N ILE A 108 -3.50 -6.01 -4.16
CA ILE A 108 -4.56 -5.07 -3.76
C ILE A 108 -5.03 -4.25 -4.98
N ALA A 109 -4.10 -3.69 -5.75
CA ALA A 109 -4.43 -2.94 -6.96
C ALA A 109 -5.22 -3.81 -7.95
N TYR A 110 -4.73 -5.03 -8.22
CA TYR A 110 -5.39 -5.98 -9.12
C TYR A 110 -6.79 -6.38 -8.63
N TYR A 111 -6.95 -6.62 -7.32
CA TYR A 111 -8.24 -6.92 -6.71
C TYR A 111 -9.26 -5.79 -6.97
N TYR A 112 -8.89 -4.54 -6.71
CA TYR A 112 -9.78 -3.40 -6.92
C TYR A 112 -10.00 -3.05 -8.39
N LYS A 113 -9.03 -3.33 -9.26
CA LYS A 113 -9.21 -3.27 -10.72
C LYS A 113 -10.34 -4.19 -11.17
N LYS A 114 -10.37 -5.44 -10.68
CA LYS A 114 -11.44 -6.40 -10.99
C LYS A 114 -12.81 -6.00 -10.44
N ARG A 115 -12.84 -5.23 -9.35
CA ARG A 115 -14.08 -4.70 -8.74
C ARG A 115 -14.56 -3.39 -9.38
N GLY A 116 -13.83 -2.84 -10.35
CA GLY A 116 -14.18 -1.57 -11.00
C GLY A 116 -13.95 -0.33 -10.12
N ASN A 117 -13.24 -0.46 -8.98
CA ASN A 117 -12.91 0.66 -8.11
C ASN A 117 -11.57 1.27 -8.56
N GLN A 118 -11.65 2.28 -9.44
CA GLN A 118 -10.46 2.93 -10.01
C GLN A 118 -9.63 3.67 -8.97
N THR A 119 -10.25 4.34 -8.00
CA THR A 119 -9.53 5.08 -6.97
C THR A 119 -8.66 4.13 -6.14
N ALA A 120 -9.24 3.04 -5.62
CA ALA A 120 -8.49 2.07 -4.83
C ALA A 120 -7.41 1.34 -5.65
N PHE A 121 -7.68 1.08 -6.93
CA PHE A 121 -6.66 0.57 -7.86
C PHE A 121 -5.46 1.51 -7.97
N LEU A 122 -5.69 2.80 -8.18
CA LEU A 122 -4.63 3.81 -8.30
C LEU A 122 -3.86 4.00 -6.99
N ILE A 123 -4.54 3.97 -5.84
CA ILE A 123 -3.90 4.00 -4.52
C ILE A 123 -2.97 2.79 -4.35
N GLY A 124 -3.44 1.58 -4.72
CA GLY A 124 -2.61 0.37 -4.67
C GLY A 124 -1.36 0.48 -5.56
N LEU A 125 -1.50 1.02 -6.78
CA LEU A 125 -0.35 1.28 -7.65
C LEU A 125 0.59 2.35 -7.09
N PHE A 126 0.07 3.38 -6.44
CA PHE A 126 0.88 4.40 -5.79
C PHE A 126 1.74 3.79 -4.67
N ILE A 127 1.14 2.97 -3.80
CA ILE A 127 1.87 2.27 -2.72
C ILE A 127 2.89 1.28 -3.29
N LEU A 128 2.56 0.58 -4.39
CA LEU A 128 3.54 -0.24 -5.11
C LEU A 128 4.73 0.60 -5.58
N GLY A 129 4.47 1.78 -6.14
CA GLY A 129 5.50 2.74 -6.52
C GLY A 129 6.39 3.15 -5.34
N ILE A 130 5.80 3.48 -4.18
CA ILE A 130 6.55 3.74 -2.94
C ILE A 130 7.45 2.55 -2.59
N SER A 131 6.89 1.35 -2.60
CA SER A 131 7.64 0.15 -2.25
C SER A 131 8.82 -0.07 -3.19
N MET A 132 8.62 0.09 -4.50
CA MET A 132 9.67 -0.10 -5.49
C MET A 132 10.77 0.97 -5.36
N ASP A 133 10.37 2.22 -5.15
CA ASP A 133 11.29 3.34 -4.92
C ASP A 133 12.11 3.14 -3.64
N TYR A 134 11.49 2.68 -2.55
CA TYR A 134 12.19 2.32 -1.33
C TYR A 134 13.13 1.14 -1.51
N THR A 135 12.69 0.07 -2.19
CA THR A 135 13.57 -1.07 -2.52
C THR A 135 14.77 -0.61 -3.37
N ALA A 136 14.56 0.26 -4.36
CA ALA A 136 15.64 0.79 -5.18
C ALA A 136 16.63 1.67 -4.38
N TRP A 137 16.20 2.30 -3.30
CA TRP A 137 17.07 3.14 -2.46
C TRP A 137 17.99 2.35 -1.53
N TYR A 138 17.58 1.19 -1.00
CA TYR A 138 18.40 0.39 -0.09
C TYR A 138 19.14 -0.78 -0.76
N MET A 139 18.82 -1.13 -2.00
CA MET A 139 19.57 -2.10 -2.82
C MET A 139 20.79 -1.45 -3.46
#